data_AF-A0AAV2R396-F1
#
_entry.id   AF-A0AAV2R396-F1
#
_cell.length_a   1.000
_cell.length_b   1.000
_cell.length_c   1.000
_cell.angle_alpha   90.00
_cell.angle_beta   90.00
_cell.angle_gamma   90.00
#
_symmetry.space_group_name_H-M   'P 1'
#
loop_
_entity.id
_entity.type
_entity.pdbx_description
1 polymer ?
#
loop_
_entity_poly.entity_id
_entity_poly.type
_entity_poly.pdbx_seq_one_letter_code
_entity_poly.pdbx_strand_id
1 'polypeptide(L)'
;MEVFETPVHTYILTCYIPSEHRTYIPSAVSLVEHECDHATNVLRVKYSLPKDGAKENYAISIKCIDYPYQDFSFYLIEYIELAKFMGVHKRFIYKYDVHPNMSKVLRYSENQNQVKVIPMTIPGTRSNIHGIIYEIVKTDTIEKLMYERIPHNDCFYNNIYKNNY
;
A
#
# COMPACT_ATOMS: atom_id res chain seq x y z
N MET A 1 -9.92 26.40 20.47
CA MET A 1 -8.98 26.34 19.34
C MET A 1 -9.29 25.05 18.61
N GLU A 2 -10.26 25.11 17.71
CA GLU A 2 -10.59 23.95 16.87
C GLU A 2 -9.47 23.79 15.85
N VAL A 3 -8.67 22.74 16.03
CA VAL A 3 -7.76 22.29 14.99
C VAL A 3 -8.66 21.70 13.91
N PHE A 4 -8.96 22.49 12.88
CA PHE A 4 -9.47 21.93 11.63
C PHE A 4 -8.36 21.01 11.10
N GLU A 5 -8.49 19.71 11.33
CA GLU A 5 -7.68 18.71 10.63
C GLU A 5 -7.99 18.88 9.14
N THR A 6 -7.08 19.51 8.41
CA THR A 6 -7.14 19.57 6.95
C THR A 6 -7.18 18.13 6.42
N PRO A 7 -8.07 17.81 5.45
CA PRO A 7 -8.12 16.47 4.87
C PRO A 7 -6.73 16.08 4.35
N VAL A 8 -6.22 14.93 4.79
CA VAL A 8 -4.94 14.42 4.29
C VAL A 8 -5.13 14.01 2.83
N HIS A 9 -4.66 14.86 1.92
CA HIS A 9 -4.72 14.62 0.49
C HIS A 9 -3.46 13.88 0.03
N THR A 10 -3.64 12.81 -0.72
CA THR A 10 -2.54 12.13 -1.41
C THR A 10 -2.13 12.95 -2.64
N TYR A 11 -0.88 13.40 -2.68
CA TYR A 11 -0.31 14.12 -3.82
C TYR A 11 0.69 13.23 -4.57
N ILE A 12 0.73 13.40 -5.89
CA ILE A 12 1.81 12.87 -6.72
C ILE A 12 2.73 14.03 -7.05
N LEU A 13 3.98 13.93 -6.63
CA LEU A 13 5.02 14.88 -6.95
C LEU A 13 5.87 14.32 -8.09
N THR A 14 6.02 15.09 -9.17
CA THR A 14 6.85 14.73 -10.31
C THR A 14 8.04 15.67 -10.36
N CYS A 15 9.24 15.11 -10.21
CA CYS A 15 10.50 15.84 -10.35
C CYS A 15 11.21 15.37 -11.62
N TYR A 16 11.52 16.31 -12.52
CA TYR A 16 12.28 15.99 -13.73
C TYR A 16 13.75 15.85 -13.41
N ILE A 17 14.38 14.78 -13.91
CA ILE A 17 15.83 14.62 -13.84
C ILE A 17 16.47 15.61 -14.82
N PRO A 18 17.45 16.44 -14.39
CA PRO A 18 18.15 17.36 -15.27
C PRO A 18 18.70 16.66 -16.52
N SER A 19 18.71 17.35 -17.66
CA SER A 19 19.09 16.78 -18.97
C SER A 19 20.44 16.06 -18.95
N GLU A 20 21.41 16.62 -18.22
CA GLU A 20 22.77 16.09 -18.03
C GLU A 20 22.80 14.73 -17.31
N HIS A 21 21.75 14.41 -16.55
CA HIS A 21 21.68 13.21 -15.70
C HIS A 21 20.58 12.22 -16.12
N ARG A 22 19.93 12.41 -17.27
CA ARG A 22 18.80 11.55 -17.70
C ARG A 22 19.12 10.06 -17.82
N THR A 23 20.39 9.71 -18.02
CA THR A 23 20.84 8.31 -18.11
C THR A 23 21.08 7.67 -16.75
N TYR A 24 21.12 8.46 -15.67
CA TYR A 24 21.35 7.98 -14.31
C TYR A 24 20.03 7.76 -13.59
N ILE A 25 19.95 6.64 -12.88
CA ILE A 25 18.81 6.31 -12.03
C ILE A 25 19.18 6.73 -10.61
N PRO A 26 18.51 7.73 -10.02
CA PRO A 26 18.80 8.14 -8.65
C PRO A 26 18.54 6.98 -7.70
N SER A 27 19.44 6.78 -6.74
CA SER A 27 19.27 5.75 -5.69
C SER A 27 18.40 6.25 -4.54
N ALA A 28 18.39 7.56 -4.32
CA ALA A 28 17.60 8.24 -3.30
C ALA A 28 17.27 9.68 -3.75
N VAL A 29 16.25 10.26 -3.14
CA VAL A 29 15.84 11.65 -3.28
C VAL A 29 15.56 12.25 -1.91
N SER A 30 15.69 13.56 -1.79
CA SER A 30 15.28 14.30 -0.59
C SER A 30 14.17 15.27 -0.97
N LEU A 31 13.24 15.50 -0.05
CA LEU A 31 12.17 16.47 -0.22
C LEU A 31 12.34 17.62 0.77
N VAL A 32 12.18 18.84 0.28
CA VAL A 32 12.24 20.06 1.08
C VAL A 32 11.02 20.94 0.76
N GLU A 33 10.65 21.81 1.69
CA GLU A 33 9.48 22.68 1.53
C GLU A 33 9.76 23.85 0.59
N HIS A 34 10.95 24.46 0.69
CA HIS A 34 11.38 25.54 -0.18
C HIS A 34 12.63 25.19 -1.00
N GLU A 35 12.79 25.86 -2.13
CA GLU A 35 13.96 25.70 -2.99
C GLU A 35 15.24 26.04 -2.21
N CYS A 36 16.28 25.23 -2.38
CA CYS A 36 17.59 25.36 -1.71
C CYS A 36 17.60 25.15 -0.18
N ASP A 37 16.51 24.69 0.43
CA ASP A 37 16.50 24.30 1.85
C ASP A 37 17.43 23.12 2.14
N HIS A 38 17.91 23.05 3.38
CA HIS A 38 18.73 21.94 3.83
C HIS A 38 17.89 20.67 4.08
N ALA A 39 18.10 19.65 3.26
CA ALA A 39 17.42 18.37 3.40
C ALA A 39 17.75 17.66 4.72
N THR A 40 16.71 17.22 5.44
CA THR A 40 16.83 16.41 6.68
C THR A 40 16.33 14.98 6.51
N ASN A 41 15.91 14.61 5.30
CA ASN A 41 15.38 13.29 4.97
C ASN A 41 16.06 12.71 3.74
N VAL A 42 16.01 11.38 3.63
CA VAL A 42 16.49 10.63 2.46
C VAL A 42 15.48 9.54 2.16
N LEU A 43 14.83 9.62 1.00
CA LEU A 43 13.86 8.66 0.52
C LEU A 43 14.50 7.78 -0.54
N ARG A 44 14.45 6.47 -0.35
CA ARG A 44 14.98 5.52 -1.33
C ARG A 44 14.11 5.50 -2.59
N VAL A 45 14.75 5.59 -3.75
CA VAL A 45 14.08 5.40 -5.04
C VAL A 45 13.87 3.90 -5.27
N LYS A 46 12.63 3.50 -5.53
CA LYS A 46 12.27 2.13 -5.87
C LYS A 46 12.25 1.97 -7.38
N TYR A 47 13.34 1.43 -7.93
CA TYR A 47 13.43 1.05 -9.34
C TYR A 47 13.80 -0.44 -9.43
N SER A 48 12.80 -1.30 -9.31
CA SER A 48 12.98 -2.75 -9.24
C SER A 48 12.66 -3.42 -10.58
N LEU A 49 13.61 -3.35 -11.52
CA LEU A 49 13.53 -4.15 -12.75
C LEU A 49 13.74 -5.65 -12.44
N PRO A 50 13.04 -6.56 -13.13
CA PRO A 50 13.31 -7.98 -13.05
C PRO A 50 14.74 -8.28 -13.52
N LYS A 51 15.48 -9.12 -12.78
CA LYS A 51 16.87 -9.47 -13.11
C LYS A 51 17.00 -10.11 -14.49
N ASP A 52 16.01 -10.92 -14.86
CA ASP A 52 16.00 -11.66 -16.12
C ASP A 52 15.19 -10.95 -17.21
N GLY A 53 14.76 -9.69 -16.96
CA GLY A 53 13.90 -8.90 -17.85
C GLY A 53 12.44 -9.40 -17.95
N ALA A 54 12.16 -10.61 -17.49
CA ALA A 54 10.81 -11.19 -17.50
C ALA A 54 9.98 -10.71 -16.30
N LYS A 55 8.81 -10.15 -16.58
CA LYS A 55 7.82 -9.82 -15.56
C LYS A 55 7.13 -11.09 -15.07
N GLU A 56 6.83 -11.14 -13.77
CA GLU A 56 5.95 -12.12 -13.18
C GLU A 56 4.53 -12.00 -13.77
N ASN A 57 3.75 -13.08 -13.68
CA ASN A 57 2.34 -13.07 -14.08
C ASN A 57 1.53 -12.07 -13.24
N TYR A 58 0.28 -11.87 -13.66
CA TYR A 58 -0.64 -10.88 -13.10
C TYR A 58 -0.66 -10.89 -11.57
N ALA A 59 -0.56 -9.69 -11.01
CA ALA A 59 -0.75 -9.46 -9.59
C ALA A 59 -2.02 -8.65 -9.35
N ILE A 60 -2.70 -8.95 -8.26
CA ILE A 60 -3.88 -8.20 -7.84
C ILE A 60 -3.62 -7.60 -6.47
N SER A 61 -4.11 -6.39 -6.27
CA SER A 61 -4.09 -5.73 -4.98
C SER A 61 -5.48 -5.35 -4.55
N ILE A 62 -5.78 -5.62 -3.30
CA ILE A 62 -7.02 -5.21 -2.67
C ILE A 62 -6.76 -4.06 -1.72
N LYS A 63 -7.76 -3.20 -1.59
CA LYS A 63 -7.75 -2.11 -0.63
C LYS A 63 -7.58 -2.61 0.81
N CYS A 64 -7.32 -1.67 1.72
CA CYS A 64 -7.19 -1.99 3.14
C CYS A 64 -8.43 -2.71 3.67
N ILE A 65 -8.24 -3.90 4.25
CA ILE A 65 -9.29 -4.61 4.97
C ILE A 65 -9.26 -4.22 6.47
N ASP A 66 -10.46 -3.99 7.02
CA ASP A 66 -10.73 -3.43 8.35
C ASP A 66 -11.92 -4.13 9.02
N TYR A 67 -11.81 -5.44 9.24
CA TYR A 67 -12.89 -6.25 9.83
C TYR A 67 -12.49 -6.83 11.20
N PRO A 68 -12.30 -6.00 12.25
CA PRO A 68 -11.85 -6.50 13.55
C PRO A 68 -12.90 -7.37 14.26
N TYR A 69 -14.19 -7.07 14.03
CA TYR A 69 -15.31 -7.70 14.76
C TYR A 69 -16.05 -8.78 13.98
N GLN A 70 -15.88 -8.85 12.66
CA GLN A 70 -16.56 -9.82 11.80
C GLN A 70 -15.56 -10.80 11.19
N ASP A 71 -15.88 -12.08 11.27
CA ASP A 71 -15.07 -13.13 10.68
C ASP A 71 -15.46 -13.38 9.22
N PHE A 72 -14.68 -12.82 8.29
CA PHE A 72 -14.81 -13.09 6.86
C PHE A 72 -13.77 -14.10 6.34
N SER A 73 -13.27 -14.99 7.21
CA SER A 73 -12.24 -15.98 6.82
C SER A 73 -12.65 -16.85 5.64
N PHE A 74 -13.92 -17.27 5.58
CA PHE A 74 -14.42 -18.10 4.47
C PHE A 74 -14.32 -17.37 3.13
N TYR A 75 -14.87 -16.15 3.04
CA TYR A 75 -14.79 -15.32 1.83
C TYR A 75 -13.35 -14.96 1.45
N LEU A 76 -12.49 -14.75 2.45
CA LEU A 76 -11.07 -14.50 2.19
C LEU A 76 -10.39 -15.72 1.56
N ILE A 77 -10.69 -16.93 2.02
CA ILE A 77 -10.19 -18.17 1.43
C ILE A 77 -10.70 -18.32 0.00
N GLU A 78 -12.01 -18.12 -0.22
CA GLU A 78 -12.62 -18.17 -1.55
C GLU A 78 -11.95 -17.19 -2.51
N TYR A 79 -11.74 -15.94 -2.09
CA TYR A 79 -11.03 -14.94 -2.88
C TYR A 79 -9.61 -15.39 -3.26
N ILE A 80 -8.84 -15.91 -2.30
CA ILE A 80 -7.45 -16.33 -2.53
C ILE A 80 -7.40 -17.50 -3.53
N GLU A 81 -8.26 -18.50 -3.36
CA GLU A 81 -8.30 -19.68 -4.24
C GLU A 81 -8.86 -19.33 -5.63
N LEU A 82 -9.88 -18.47 -5.72
CA LEU A 82 -10.40 -17.99 -7.01
C LEU A 82 -9.35 -17.19 -7.77
N ALA A 83 -8.64 -16.27 -7.11
CA ALA A 83 -7.56 -15.51 -7.73
C ALA A 83 -6.43 -16.43 -8.21
N LYS A 84 -6.08 -17.46 -7.42
CA LYS A 84 -5.10 -18.47 -7.83
C LYS A 84 -5.57 -19.24 -9.07
N PHE A 85 -6.84 -19.64 -9.11
CA PHE A 85 -7.44 -20.31 -10.27
C PHE A 85 -7.41 -19.44 -11.53
N MET A 86 -7.62 -18.13 -11.40
CA MET A 86 -7.51 -17.16 -12.50
C MET A 86 -6.06 -16.88 -12.96
N GLY A 87 -5.06 -17.58 -12.40
CA GLY A 87 -3.65 -17.42 -12.80
C GLY A 87 -2.93 -16.24 -12.13
N VAL A 88 -3.52 -15.63 -11.09
CA VAL A 88 -2.88 -14.55 -10.34
C VAL A 88 -1.69 -15.11 -9.55
N HIS A 89 -0.50 -14.62 -9.86
CA HIS A 89 0.74 -15.07 -9.21
C HIS A 89 0.81 -14.61 -7.76
N LYS A 90 0.62 -13.30 -7.55
CA LYS A 90 0.75 -12.66 -6.25
C LYS A 90 -0.45 -11.78 -5.94
N ARG A 91 -0.91 -11.85 -4.69
CA ARG A 91 -1.97 -10.97 -4.17
C ARG A 91 -1.39 -10.08 -3.09
N PHE A 92 -1.56 -8.77 -3.18
CA PHE A 92 -1.17 -7.84 -2.12
C PHE A 92 -2.41 -7.43 -1.33
N ILE A 93 -2.37 -7.71 -0.03
CA ILE A 93 -3.47 -7.45 0.88
C ILE A 93 -3.01 -6.42 1.90
N TYR A 94 -3.55 -5.21 1.79
CA TYR A 94 -3.33 -4.17 2.76
C TYR A 94 -4.28 -4.37 3.94
N LYS A 95 -3.79 -4.19 5.16
CA LYS A 95 -4.53 -4.55 6.37
C LYS A 95 -4.39 -3.48 7.43
N TYR A 96 -5.51 -2.96 7.90
CA TYR A 96 -5.54 -2.27 9.19
C TYR A 96 -5.65 -3.32 10.29
N ASP A 97 -6.87 -3.71 10.57
CA ASP A 97 -7.22 -4.56 11.70
C ASP A 97 -8.26 -5.57 11.28
N VAL A 98 -8.05 -6.84 11.65
CA VAL A 98 -8.92 -7.93 11.20
C VAL A 98 -9.11 -8.96 12.29
N HIS A 99 -10.23 -9.66 12.20
CA HIS A 99 -10.58 -10.74 13.10
C HIS A 99 -9.42 -11.75 13.25
N PRO A 100 -9.16 -12.30 14.46
CA PRO A 100 -8.05 -13.22 14.70
C PRO A 100 -8.02 -14.43 13.77
N ASN A 101 -9.18 -14.95 13.34
CA ASN A 101 -9.24 -16.06 12.39
C ASN A 101 -8.80 -15.64 10.99
N MET A 102 -9.18 -14.46 10.52
CA MET A 102 -8.68 -13.91 9.26
C MET A 102 -7.17 -13.72 9.32
N SER A 103 -6.62 -13.26 10.45
CA SER A 103 -5.18 -13.19 10.65
C SER A 103 -4.48 -14.56 10.54
N LYS A 104 -5.13 -15.66 10.98
CA LYS A 104 -4.60 -17.03 10.79
C LYS A 104 -4.56 -17.40 9.31
N VAL A 105 -5.64 -17.12 8.56
CA VAL A 105 -5.72 -17.37 7.11
C VAL A 105 -4.64 -16.59 6.37
N LEU A 106 -4.54 -15.28 6.61
CA LEU A 106 -3.55 -14.42 5.98
C LEU A 106 -2.11 -14.90 6.23
N ARG A 107 -1.80 -15.26 7.48
CA ARG A 107 -0.49 -15.81 7.84
C ARG A 107 -0.21 -17.15 7.15
N TYR A 108 -1.19 -18.04 7.10
CA TYR A 108 -1.05 -19.31 6.38
C TYR A 108 -0.77 -19.07 4.88
N SER A 109 -1.56 -18.23 4.22
CA SER A 109 -1.41 -17.93 2.80
C SER A 109 -0.12 -17.14 2.50
N GLU A 110 0.37 -16.31 3.42
CA GLU A 110 1.65 -15.61 3.27
C GLU A 110 2.83 -16.61 3.35
N ASN A 111 2.76 -17.57 4.28
CA ASN A 111 3.76 -18.65 4.37
C ASN A 111 3.80 -19.55 3.13
N GLN A 112 2.66 -19.72 2.44
CA GLN A 112 2.58 -20.42 1.15
C GLN A 112 2.98 -19.54 -0.05
N ASN A 113 3.48 -18.32 0.20
CA ASN A 113 3.80 -17.32 -0.80
C ASN A 113 2.59 -16.92 -1.70
N GLN A 114 1.37 -17.28 -1.36
CA GLN A 114 0.17 -16.95 -2.14
C GLN A 114 -0.20 -15.46 -1.99
N VAL A 115 -0.05 -14.90 -0.80
CA VAL A 115 -0.37 -13.49 -0.54
C VAL A 115 0.86 -12.76 -0.01
N LYS A 116 0.85 -11.43 -0.09
CA LYS A 116 1.74 -10.55 0.65
C LYS A 116 0.87 -9.62 1.50
N VAL A 117 1.03 -9.70 2.82
CA VAL A 117 0.25 -8.86 3.74
C VAL A 117 1.06 -7.61 4.05
N ILE A 118 0.43 -6.44 3.90
CA ILE A 118 1.04 -5.14 4.14
C ILE A 118 0.26 -4.47 5.28
N PRO A 119 0.83 -4.38 6.49
CA PRO A 119 0.18 -3.67 7.57
C PRO A 119 0.11 -2.17 7.24
N MET A 120 -1.04 -1.57 7.50
CA MET A 120 -1.31 -0.16 7.25
C MET A 120 -1.64 0.56 8.55
N THR A 121 -1.35 1.85 8.54
CA THR A 121 -1.67 2.79 9.61
C THR A 121 -2.38 3.98 9.01
N ILE A 122 -3.28 4.58 9.78
CA ILE A 122 -3.87 5.87 9.45
C ILE A 122 -2.76 6.92 9.58
N PRO A 123 -2.50 7.71 8.52
CA PRO A 123 -1.48 8.75 8.55
C PRO A 123 -1.90 9.95 9.43
N GLY A 124 -0.94 10.76 9.83
CA GLY A 124 -1.17 11.99 10.59
C GLY A 124 -1.22 11.77 12.11
N THR A 125 -2.03 12.59 12.79
CA THR A 125 -2.16 12.65 14.26
C THR A 125 -3.15 11.65 14.85
N ARG A 126 -3.82 10.87 13.99
CA ARG A 126 -4.84 9.91 14.43
C ARG A 126 -4.25 8.70 15.11
N SER A 127 -5.04 8.14 16.02
CA SER A 127 -4.65 6.96 16.79
C SER A 127 -4.69 5.69 15.96
N ASN A 128 -3.61 4.92 15.99
CA ASN A 128 -3.47 3.63 15.31
C ASN A 128 -3.73 2.43 16.25
N ILE A 129 -4.63 2.61 17.21
CA ILE A 129 -4.99 1.57 18.18
C ILE A 129 -6.00 0.58 17.57
N HIS A 130 -5.82 -0.71 17.87
CA HIS A 130 -6.73 -1.81 17.51
C HIS A 130 -8.19 -1.47 17.87
N GLY A 131 -9.12 -1.73 16.96
CA GLY A 131 -10.54 -1.36 17.10
C GLY A 131 -10.86 0.12 16.87
N ILE A 132 -10.00 1.07 17.29
CA ILE A 132 -10.24 2.51 17.07
C ILE A 132 -10.15 2.87 15.58
N ILE A 133 -9.21 2.27 14.85
CA ILE A 133 -9.04 2.48 13.40
C ILE A 133 -10.36 2.21 12.66
N TYR A 134 -11.07 1.14 13.02
CA TYR A 134 -12.34 0.80 12.40
C TYR A 134 -13.40 1.88 12.60
N GLU A 135 -13.53 2.43 13.81
CA GLU A 135 -14.48 3.50 14.09
C GLU A 135 -14.12 4.78 13.31
N ILE A 136 -12.84 5.11 13.17
CA ILE A 136 -12.39 6.25 12.35
C ILE A 136 -12.78 6.06 10.88
N VAL A 137 -12.39 4.93 10.29
CA VAL A 137 -12.63 4.62 8.87
C VAL A 137 -14.12 4.47 8.55
N LYS A 138 -14.93 4.04 9.52
CA LYS A 138 -16.38 3.92 9.39
C LYS A 138 -17.10 5.27 9.44
N THR A 139 -16.60 6.22 10.22
CA THR A 139 -17.30 7.49 10.50
C THR A 139 -17.24 8.46 9.33
N ASP A 140 -16.13 8.50 8.59
CA ASP A 140 -15.93 9.42 7.47
C ASP A 140 -15.62 8.68 6.17
N THR A 141 -16.59 8.71 5.24
CA THR A 141 -16.45 8.06 3.93
C THR A 141 -15.44 8.77 3.02
N ILE A 142 -15.32 10.10 3.10
CA ILE A 142 -14.38 10.86 2.27
C ILE A 142 -12.96 10.52 2.71
N GLU A 143 -12.72 10.54 4.01
CA GLU A 143 -11.44 10.20 4.61
C GLU A 143 -11.04 8.74 4.28
N LYS A 144 -11.98 7.80 4.38
CA LYS A 144 -11.77 6.42 3.93
C LYS A 144 -11.33 6.34 2.46
N LEU A 145 -12.03 7.02 1.55
CA LEU A 145 -11.70 7.04 0.12
C LEU A 145 -10.31 7.66 -0.13
N MET A 146 -9.91 8.67 0.64
CA MET A 146 -8.57 9.26 0.56
C MET A 146 -7.51 8.25 0.99
N TYR A 147 -7.74 7.54 2.11
CA TYR A 147 -6.82 6.52 2.59
C TYR A 147 -6.73 5.30 1.67
N GLU A 148 -7.80 4.95 0.96
CA GLU A 148 -7.78 3.88 -0.06
C GLU A 148 -6.84 4.23 -1.23
N ARG A 149 -6.53 5.51 -1.51
CA ARG A 149 -5.58 5.88 -2.57
C ARG A 149 -4.13 5.47 -2.27
N ILE A 150 -3.74 5.45 -1.00
CA ILE A 150 -2.39 5.10 -0.57
C ILE A 150 -2.02 3.65 -0.97
N PRO A 151 -2.79 2.61 -0.58
CA PRO A 151 -2.48 1.23 -0.97
C PRO A 151 -2.57 1.01 -2.49
N HIS A 152 -3.47 1.72 -3.20
CA HIS A 152 -3.52 1.65 -4.66
C HIS A 152 -2.22 2.13 -5.30
N ASN A 153 -1.73 3.31 -4.88
CA ASN A 153 -0.48 3.88 -5.38
C ASN A 153 0.73 3.03 -4.97
N ASP A 154 0.83 2.65 -3.68
CA ASP A 154 1.93 1.81 -3.21
C ASP A 154 2.00 0.49 -3.98
N CYS A 155 0.86 -0.19 -4.19
CA CYS A 155 0.81 -1.39 -5.01
C CYS A 155 1.32 -1.13 -6.43
N PHE A 156 0.75 -0.12 -7.09
CA PHE A 156 1.02 0.14 -8.49
C PHE A 156 2.51 0.43 -8.69
N TYR A 157 3.07 1.36 -7.94
CA TYR A 157 4.47 1.75 -8.09
C TYR A 157 5.46 0.66 -7.65
N ASN A 158 5.11 -0.18 -6.67
CA ASN A 158 5.99 -1.29 -6.26
C ASN A 158 6.06 -2.43 -7.30
N ASN A 159 5.03 -2.54 -8.16
CA ASN A 159 4.87 -3.71 -9.04
C ASN A 159 4.83 -3.36 -10.53
N ILE A 160 4.79 -2.08 -10.93
CA ILE A 160 4.76 -1.64 -12.34
C ILE A 160 5.86 -2.28 -13.21
N TYR A 161 7.04 -2.49 -12.64
CA TYR A 161 8.17 -3.12 -13.32
C TYR A 161 8.25 -4.64 -13.12
N LYS A 162 7.61 -5.17 -12.07
CA LYS A 162 7.74 -6.58 -11.67
C LYS A 162 6.68 -7.49 -12.27
N ASN A 163 5.44 -7.00 -12.37
CA ASN A 163 4.29 -7.81 -12.77
C ASN A 163 3.68 -7.30 -14.07
N ASN A 164 3.08 -8.22 -14.81
CA ASN A 164 2.18 -7.89 -15.91
C ASN A 164 0.85 -7.36 -15.35
N TYR A 165 0.29 -6.37 -16.05
CA TYR A 165 -0.99 -5.74 -15.73
C TYR A 165 -1.97 -5.97 -16.87
#